data_AF-A0A914KPC0-F1
#
_entry.id   AF-A0A914KPC0-F1
#
_cell.length_a   1.000
_cell.length_b   1.000
_cell.length_c   1.000
_cell.angle_alpha   90.00
_cell.angle_beta   90.00
_cell.angle_gamma   90.00
#
_symmetry.space_group_name_H-M   'P 1'
#
loop_
_entity.id
_entity.type
_entity.pdbx_description
1 polymer ?
#
loop_
_entity_poly.entity_id
_entity_poly.type
_entity_poly.pdbx_seq_one_letter_code
_entity_poly.pdbx_strand_id
1 'polypeptide(L)'
;MHLSSILIILPILFSSIQTQQIPNCQTRIFQCDADWDTRTDPNTGDVYGYKAFIQNKMNFYEADVFCRARCAEVVSIHSQEEQNFVRRIAAPVLNRCQFTSACTPVVQSTNATFDRQLRSFWIGLNRVTGTLKDAHSVDSSVYQLWSDRTEVDFGSFPNNSVNTGTNSPPWTRGNPNGVNSADPQIIEDCTQMVESRQGGWNDFPCNWRISGVICKRKCTSYCAAQDV
;
A
#
# COMPACT_ATOMS: atom_id res chain seq x y z
N MET A 1 -2.72 -3.67 72.09
CA MET A 1 -2.18 -2.89 70.96
C MET A 1 -1.90 -3.85 69.81
N HIS A 2 -2.55 -3.62 68.66
CA HIS A 2 -2.34 -4.14 67.30
C HIS A 2 -3.73 -4.15 66.62
N LEU A 3 -4.16 -3.01 66.07
CA LEU A 3 -4.04 -2.60 64.66
C LEU A 3 -4.92 -3.45 63.72
N SER A 4 -6.21 -3.10 63.63
CA SER A 4 -7.04 -3.42 62.48
C SER A 4 -6.71 -2.43 61.37
N SER A 5 -6.09 -2.90 60.29
CA SER A 5 -5.86 -2.13 59.07
C SER A 5 -7.18 -1.88 58.35
N ILE A 6 -7.60 -0.63 58.28
CA ILE A 6 -8.68 -0.19 57.40
C ILE A 6 -8.07 0.10 56.03
N LEU A 7 -8.44 -0.71 55.04
CA LEU A 7 -8.09 -0.49 53.64
C LEU A 7 -9.03 0.61 53.10
N ILE A 8 -8.52 1.84 52.94
CA ILE A 8 -9.26 2.93 52.29
C ILE A 8 -9.05 2.79 50.78
N ILE A 9 -10.07 2.29 50.07
CA ILE A 9 -10.11 2.32 48.61
C ILE A 9 -10.51 3.75 48.22
N LEU A 10 -9.53 4.57 47.87
CA LEU A 10 -9.76 5.85 47.19
C LEU A 10 -10.24 5.55 45.77
N PRO A 11 -11.43 6.02 45.35
CA PRO A 11 -11.84 5.90 43.95
C PRO A 11 -10.90 6.78 43.13
N ILE A 12 -10.10 6.16 42.27
CA ILE A 12 -9.37 6.86 41.23
C ILE A 12 -10.45 7.42 40.30
N LEU A 13 -10.74 8.71 40.45
CA LEU A 13 -11.50 9.47 39.47
C LEU A 13 -10.69 9.38 38.17
N PHE A 14 -11.18 8.60 37.22
CA PHE A 14 -10.77 8.73 35.83
C PHE A 14 -11.24 10.11 35.38
N SER A 15 -10.37 11.10 35.53
CA SER A 15 -10.50 12.36 34.82
C SER A 15 -10.51 12.01 33.35
N SER A 16 -11.69 12.07 32.74
CA SER A 16 -11.86 12.08 31.29
C SER A 16 -10.87 13.10 30.73
N ILE A 17 -9.84 12.62 30.04
CA ILE A 17 -8.99 13.48 29.22
C ILE A 17 -9.92 14.00 28.13
N GLN A 18 -10.46 15.20 28.33
CA GLN A 18 -11.03 15.96 27.24
C GLN A 18 -9.89 16.16 26.25
N THR A 19 -10.07 15.64 25.03
CA THR A 19 -9.24 16.00 23.89
C THR A 19 -9.20 17.52 23.84
N GLN A 20 -8.04 18.10 24.16
CA GLN A 20 -7.79 19.52 23.94
C GLN A 20 -7.91 19.74 22.43
N GLN A 21 -9.06 20.23 21.98
CA GLN A 21 -9.18 20.85 20.67
C GLN A 21 -8.19 22.02 20.68
N ILE A 22 -7.15 21.94 19.85
CA ILE A 22 -6.26 23.07 19.59
C ILE A 22 -7.16 24.19 19.04
N PRO A 23 -7.37 25.30 19.75
CA PRO A 23 -8.21 26.38 19.26
C PRO A 23 -7.55 26.94 18.00
N ASN A 24 -8.32 27.11 16.93
CA ASN A 24 -7.92 27.71 15.64
C ASN A 24 -7.18 26.87 14.58
N CYS A 25 -7.07 25.54 14.69
CA CYS A 25 -6.71 24.75 13.49
C CYS A 25 -7.94 24.67 12.57
N GLN A 26 -8.06 25.60 11.61
CA GLN A 26 -9.07 25.48 10.57
C GLN A 26 -8.77 24.20 9.80
N THR A 27 -9.63 23.19 9.94
CA THR A 27 -9.56 21.97 9.13
C THR A 27 -9.68 22.35 7.67
N ARG A 28 -8.55 22.44 6.97
CA ARG A 28 -8.55 22.60 5.52
C ARG A 28 -8.99 21.27 4.94
N ILE A 29 -10.22 21.26 4.42
CA ILE A 29 -10.70 20.17 3.59
C ILE A 29 -9.83 20.21 2.33
N PHE A 30 -9.01 19.18 2.15
CA PHE A 30 -8.23 19.05 0.95
C PHE A 30 -9.18 18.84 -0.23
N GLN A 31 -8.99 19.57 -1.34
CA GLN A 31 -9.70 19.36 -2.61
C GLN A 31 -8.71 18.85 -3.63
N CYS A 32 -9.03 17.76 -4.34
CA CYS A 32 -8.16 17.23 -5.38
C CYS A 32 -7.79 18.32 -6.40
N ASP A 33 -6.51 18.64 -6.44
CA ASP A 33 -5.91 19.55 -7.39
C ASP A 33 -6.10 19.03 -8.82
N ALA A 34 -6.08 19.94 -9.80
CA ALA A 34 -6.28 19.61 -11.22
C ALA A 34 -5.20 18.67 -11.80
N ASP A 35 -4.09 18.44 -11.10
CA ASP A 35 -2.99 17.57 -11.51
C ASP A 35 -3.14 16.11 -11.02
N TRP A 36 -4.28 15.76 -10.40
CA TRP A 36 -4.68 14.40 -10.02
C TRP A 36 -5.88 13.95 -10.85
N ASP A 37 -5.82 12.73 -11.38
CA ASP A 37 -6.95 12.13 -12.06
C ASP A 37 -8.00 11.67 -11.03
N THR A 38 -9.25 12.08 -11.21
CA THR A 38 -10.31 11.79 -10.24
C THR A 38 -11.25 10.69 -10.70
N ARG A 39 -11.71 9.86 -9.77
CA ARG A 39 -12.80 8.89 -9.97
C ARG A 39 -13.76 8.95 -8.79
N THR A 40 -15.05 8.92 -9.10
CA THR A 40 -16.11 8.73 -8.10
C THR A 40 -16.30 7.25 -7.84
N ASP A 41 -16.26 6.86 -6.57
CA ASP A 41 -16.62 5.54 -6.13
C ASP A 41 -18.13 5.32 -6.31
N PRO A 42 -18.56 4.31 -7.08
CA PRO A 42 -19.97 4.14 -7.42
C PRO A 42 -20.84 3.68 -6.24
N ASN A 43 -20.25 3.11 -5.20
CA ASN A 43 -20.97 2.57 -4.05
C ASN A 43 -21.21 3.63 -2.97
N THR A 44 -20.23 4.52 -2.78
CA THR A 44 -20.22 5.53 -1.72
C THR A 44 -20.51 6.94 -2.22
N GLY A 45 -20.30 7.20 -3.51
CA GLY A 45 -20.35 8.56 -4.08
C GLY A 45 -19.14 9.43 -3.74
N ASP A 46 -18.17 8.89 -3.00
CA ASP A 46 -16.94 9.60 -2.65
C ASP A 46 -16.05 9.82 -3.88
N VAL A 47 -15.43 11.00 -3.96
CA VAL A 47 -14.47 11.30 -5.03
C VAL A 47 -13.05 11.05 -4.53
N TYR A 48 -12.28 10.27 -5.29
CA TYR A 48 -10.89 9.97 -5.02
C TYR A 48 -9.99 10.50 -6.14
N GLY A 49 -8.85 11.06 -5.76
CA GLY A 49 -7.78 11.46 -6.67
C GLY A 49 -6.69 10.41 -6.70
N TYR A 50 -6.13 10.17 -7.88
CA TYR A 50 -5.10 9.18 -8.14
C TYR A 50 -3.94 9.82 -8.91
N LYS A 51 -2.70 9.42 -8.57
CA LYS A 51 -1.51 9.90 -9.27
C LYS A 51 -0.36 8.90 -9.19
N ALA A 52 0.26 8.64 -10.33
CA ALA A 52 1.48 7.83 -10.42
C ALA A 52 2.72 8.73 -10.37
N PHE A 53 3.66 8.39 -9.51
CA PHE A 53 4.91 9.13 -9.34
C PHE A 53 6.10 8.25 -9.68
N ILE A 54 6.97 8.74 -10.57
CA ILE A 54 8.31 8.18 -10.71
C ILE A 54 9.12 8.63 -9.50
N GLN A 55 9.71 7.69 -8.78
CA GLN A 55 10.67 7.92 -7.71
C GLN A 55 11.79 6.92 -7.86
N ASN A 56 13.02 7.40 -8.03
CA ASN A 56 14.15 6.50 -8.18
C ASN A 56 14.46 5.85 -6.84
N LYS A 57 14.45 4.51 -6.82
CA LYS A 57 14.92 3.69 -5.69
C LYS A 57 14.10 3.94 -4.43
N MET A 58 12.86 3.47 -4.40
CA MET A 58 11.99 3.57 -3.23
C MET A 58 11.51 2.18 -2.81
N ASN A 59 11.70 1.82 -1.54
CA ASN A 59 11.07 0.63 -0.96
C ASN A 59 9.61 0.91 -0.56
N PHE A 60 8.86 -0.12 -0.21
CA PHE A 60 7.43 0.04 0.06
C PHE A 60 7.16 1.01 1.22
N TYR A 61 7.95 0.92 2.29
CA TYR A 61 7.78 1.78 3.47
C TYR A 61 8.04 3.25 3.16
N GLU A 62 9.04 3.54 2.33
CA GLU A 62 9.32 4.88 1.84
C GLU A 62 8.20 5.38 0.89
N ALA A 63 7.61 4.49 0.11
CA ALA A 63 6.46 4.80 -0.76
C ALA A 63 5.20 5.16 0.03
N ASP A 64 4.93 4.44 1.13
CA ASP A 64 3.87 4.77 2.07
C ASP A 64 4.06 6.16 2.66
N VAL A 65 5.26 6.45 3.20
CA VAL A 65 5.61 7.79 3.70
C VAL A 65 5.49 8.86 2.60
N PHE A 66 5.92 8.55 1.37
CA PHE A 66 5.85 9.47 0.24
C PHE A 66 4.41 9.87 -0.13
N CYS A 67 3.48 8.92 -0.14
CA CYS A 67 2.07 9.21 -0.37
C CYS A 67 1.45 9.95 0.83
N ARG A 68 1.76 9.55 2.07
CA ARG A 68 1.27 10.20 3.30
C ARG A 68 1.67 11.67 3.38
N ALA A 69 2.89 12.00 2.99
CA ALA A 69 3.38 13.39 2.91
C ALA A 69 2.58 14.26 1.91
N ARG A 70 1.73 13.65 1.08
CA ARG A 70 0.87 14.31 0.08
C ARG A 70 -0.62 14.13 0.39
N CYS A 71 -0.96 13.86 1.65
CA CYS A 71 -2.33 13.64 2.09
C CYS A 71 -2.99 12.46 1.35
N ALA A 72 -2.19 11.45 1.03
CA ALA A 72 -2.61 10.29 0.27
C ALA A 72 -2.10 9.01 0.93
N GLU A 73 -2.59 7.88 0.44
CA GLU A 73 -2.10 6.55 0.79
C GLU A 73 -1.58 5.90 -0.49
N VAL A 74 -0.80 4.82 -0.36
CA VAL A 74 -0.51 3.97 -1.52
C VAL A 74 -1.83 3.38 -2.03
N VAL A 75 -2.02 3.34 -3.36
CA VAL A 75 -3.32 3.04 -3.97
C VAL A 75 -3.90 1.70 -3.51
N SER A 76 -5.13 1.74 -3.03
CA SER A 76 -6.03 0.59 -2.92
C SER A 76 -6.92 0.47 -4.16
N ILE A 77 -7.25 -0.77 -4.56
CA ILE A 77 -8.00 -1.07 -5.78
C ILE A 77 -9.10 -2.07 -5.43
N HIS A 78 -10.37 -1.66 -5.58
CA HIS A 78 -11.55 -2.37 -5.09
C HIS A 78 -12.45 -2.95 -6.18
N SER A 79 -12.11 -2.73 -7.45
CA SER A 79 -12.89 -3.31 -8.55
C SER A 79 -12.08 -3.41 -9.84
N GLN A 80 -12.60 -4.18 -10.79
CA GLN A 80 -12.00 -4.28 -12.11
C GLN A 80 -12.03 -2.93 -12.86
N GLU A 81 -13.06 -2.12 -12.65
CA GLU A 81 -13.18 -0.77 -13.19
C GLU A 81 -12.15 0.18 -12.57
N GLU A 82 -11.90 0.05 -11.26
CA GLU A 82 -10.83 0.80 -10.58
C GLU A 82 -9.46 0.40 -11.13
N GLN A 83 -9.20 -0.90 -11.23
CA GLN A 83 -7.96 -1.42 -11.83
C GLN A 83 -7.75 -0.87 -13.23
N ASN A 84 -8.81 -0.82 -14.04
CA ASN A 84 -8.75 -0.24 -15.38
C ASN A 84 -8.46 1.27 -15.36
N PHE A 85 -9.03 2.00 -14.40
CA PHE A 85 -8.78 3.43 -14.22
C PHE A 85 -7.33 3.69 -13.77
N VAL A 86 -6.87 3.01 -12.72
CA VAL A 86 -5.50 3.11 -12.18
C VAL A 86 -4.47 2.74 -13.24
N ARG A 87 -4.72 1.69 -14.02
CA ARG A 87 -3.88 1.30 -15.16
C ARG A 87 -3.76 2.43 -16.19
N ARG A 88 -4.83 3.14 -16.53
CA ARG A 88 -4.76 4.24 -17.51
C ARG A 88 -3.86 5.38 -17.04
N ILE A 89 -3.85 5.65 -15.74
CA ILE A 89 -3.00 6.69 -15.12
C ILE A 89 -1.54 6.21 -15.07
N ALA A 90 -1.33 4.97 -14.63
CA ALA A 90 0.01 4.44 -14.43
C ALA A 90 0.71 4.08 -15.74
N ALA A 91 0.00 3.58 -16.75
CA ALA A 91 0.59 3.01 -17.96
C ALA A 91 1.51 3.95 -18.74
N PRO A 92 1.18 5.24 -19.00
CA PRO A 92 2.09 6.14 -19.69
C PRO A 92 3.38 6.39 -18.90
N VAL A 93 3.25 6.51 -17.57
CA VAL A 93 4.37 6.78 -16.66
C VAL A 93 5.26 5.54 -16.52
N LEU A 94 4.65 4.37 -16.37
CA LEU A 94 5.32 3.08 -16.29
C LEU A 94 6.02 2.71 -17.61
N ASN A 95 5.39 2.96 -18.76
CA ASN A 95 6.02 2.79 -20.07
C ASN A 95 7.28 3.66 -20.22
N ARG A 96 7.21 4.93 -19.81
CA ARG A 96 8.39 5.81 -19.81
C ARG A 96 9.48 5.23 -18.90
N CYS A 97 9.11 4.73 -17.73
CA CYS A 97 10.06 4.13 -16.80
C CYS A 97 10.76 2.88 -17.35
N GLN A 98 10.00 2.02 -18.04
CA GLN A 98 10.46 0.72 -18.55
C GLN A 98 11.25 0.81 -19.86
N PHE A 99 10.92 1.76 -20.74
CA PHE A 99 11.47 1.82 -22.09
C PHE A 99 12.33 3.06 -22.37
N THR A 100 12.55 3.92 -21.37
CA THR A 100 13.40 5.13 -21.51
C THR A 100 14.34 5.28 -20.31
N SER A 101 15.23 6.28 -20.36
CA SER A 101 16.10 6.67 -19.25
C SER A 101 15.39 7.41 -18.11
N ALA A 102 14.05 7.58 -18.17
CA ALA A 102 13.28 8.29 -17.15
C ALA A 102 13.42 7.68 -15.74
N CYS A 103 13.64 6.37 -15.66
CA CYS A 103 14.01 5.68 -14.43
C CYS A 103 15.47 5.26 -14.50
N THR A 104 16.27 5.68 -13.53
CA THR A 104 17.67 5.26 -13.45
C THR A 104 17.72 3.86 -12.85
N PRO A 105 18.28 2.85 -13.53
CA PRO A 105 18.36 1.50 -12.96
C PRO A 105 19.17 1.51 -11.67
N VAL A 106 18.71 0.72 -10.69
CA VAL A 106 19.37 0.55 -9.38
C VAL A 106 20.68 -0.23 -9.53
N VAL A 107 20.68 -1.16 -10.47
CA VAL A 107 21.79 -2.04 -10.83
C VAL A 107 21.67 -2.26 -12.34
N GLN A 108 22.79 -2.26 -13.09
CA GLN A 108 22.78 -2.82 -14.44
C GLN A 108 22.59 -4.34 -14.33
N SER A 109 21.34 -4.76 -14.16
CA SER A 109 21.00 -6.17 -14.24
C SER A 109 21.24 -6.63 -15.68
N THR A 110 22.05 -7.66 -15.85
CA THR A 110 22.18 -8.35 -17.14
C THR A 110 20.90 -9.12 -17.50
N ASN A 111 20.00 -9.32 -16.55
CA ASN A 111 18.68 -9.90 -16.74
C ASN A 111 17.63 -8.81 -17.00
N ALA A 112 17.20 -8.69 -18.25
CA ALA A 112 16.21 -7.70 -18.70
C ALA A 112 14.82 -7.88 -18.05
N THR A 113 14.44 -9.12 -17.72
CA THR A 113 13.16 -9.39 -17.03
C THR A 113 13.19 -8.83 -15.61
N PHE A 114 14.30 -9.03 -14.91
CA PHE A 114 14.50 -8.48 -13.57
C PHE A 114 14.60 -6.96 -13.58
N ASP A 115 15.30 -6.37 -14.56
CA ASP A 115 15.36 -4.90 -14.72
C ASP A 115 13.97 -4.30 -14.90
N ARG A 116 13.08 -4.99 -15.64
CA ARG A 116 11.68 -4.58 -15.77
C ARG A 116 10.91 -4.62 -14.44
N GLN A 117 11.18 -5.60 -13.58
CA GLN A 117 10.58 -5.66 -12.23
C GLN A 117 11.06 -4.51 -11.33
N LEU A 118 12.29 -4.03 -11.49
CA LEU A 118 12.75 -2.84 -10.75
C LEU A 118 12.16 -1.52 -11.29
N ARG A 119 11.63 -1.56 -12.52
CA ARG A 119 10.93 -0.47 -13.22
C ARG A 119 9.42 -0.65 -13.13
N SER A 120 8.94 -0.81 -11.91
CA SER A 120 7.53 -1.01 -11.53
C SER A 120 7.12 0.04 -10.51
N PHE A 121 5.82 0.12 -10.18
CA PHE A 121 5.28 1.00 -9.15
C PHE A 121 4.62 0.22 -8.02
N TRP A 122 4.85 0.68 -6.78
CA TRP A 122 4.14 0.16 -5.61
C TRP A 122 2.64 0.43 -5.68
N ILE A 123 1.87 -0.57 -5.26
CA ILE A 123 0.44 -0.46 -4.91
C ILE A 123 0.26 -0.92 -3.46
N GLY A 124 -0.85 -0.55 -2.84
CA GLY A 124 -1.02 -0.67 -1.38
C GLY A 124 -1.32 -2.08 -0.87
N LEU A 125 -1.45 -3.08 -1.74
CA LEU A 125 -1.77 -4.44 -1.31
C LEU A 125 -0.54 -5.07 -0.68
N ASN A 126 -0.67 -5.47 0.57
CA ASN A 126 0.32 -6.26 1.27
C ASN A 126 -0.25 -7.63 1.60
N ARG A 127 0.64 -8.61 1.57
CA ARG A 127 0.45 -9.97 2.03
C ARG A 127 1.25 -10.10 3.32
N VAL A 128 0.68 -10.77 4.30
CA VAL A 128 1.26 -10.95 5.62
C VAL A 128 1.27 -12.44 5.88
N THR A 129 2.46 -12.99 6.03
CA THR A 129 2.70 -14.42 6.26
C THR A 129 3.50 -14.62 7.53
N GLY A 130 3.41 -15.80 8.15
CA GLY A 130 4.25 -16.16 9.30
C GLY A 130 3.96 -15.35 10.57
N THR A 131 2.71 -14.92 10.77
CA THR A 131 2.32 -14.21 12.00
C THR A 131 2.38 -15.17 13.20
N LEU A 132 2.64 -14.67 14.41
CA LEU A 132 2.60 -15.54 15.59
C LEU A 132 1.14 -15.91 15.91
N LYS A 133 0.84 -17.20 15.93
CA LYS A 133 -0.46 -17.71 16.38
C LYS A 133 -0.52 -17.76 17.91
N ASP A 134 0.60 -18.13 18.53
CA ASP A 134 0.84 -18.07 19.97
C ASP A 134 2.36 -17.94 20.24
N ALA A 135 2.76 -17.97 21.52
CA ALA A 135 4.17 -17.81 21.91
C ALA A 135 5.11 -18.91 21.37
N HIS A 136 4.58 -20.01 20.82
CA HIS A 136 5.32 -21.18 20.39
C HIS A 136 4.96 -21.64 18.97
N SER A 137 4.03 -20.96 18.28
CA SER A 137 3.59 -21.36 16.95
C SER A 137 3.35 -20.18 16.01
N VAL A 138 3.64 -20.42 14.73
CA VAL A 138 3.38 -19.48 13.64
C VAL A 138 2.08 -19.86 12.93
N ASP A 139 1.27 -18.85 12.62
CA ASP A 139 0.20 -18.92 11.66
C ASP A 139 0.78 -18.80 10.25
N SER A 140 0.68 -19.89 9.50
CA SER A 140 1.11 -19.96 8.11
C SER A 140 0.07 -19.42 7.13
N SER A 141 -1.08 -18.94 7.62
CA SER A 141 -2.10 -18.28 6.81
C SER A 141 -1.52 -17.03 6.14
N VAL A 142 -1.92 -16.81 4.88
CA VAL A 142 -1.62 -15.57 4.16
C VAL A 142 -2.77 -14.61 4.40
N TYR A 143 -2.51 -13.54 5.15
CA TYR A 143 -3.44 -12.43 5.29
C TYR A 143 -3.15 -11.38 4.23
N GLN A 144 -4.18 -10.69 3.77
CA GLN A 144 -4.03 -9.59 2.83
C GLN A 144 -4.65 -8.33 3.41
N LEU A 145 -4.02 -7.19 3.18
CA LEU A 145 -4.53 -5.89 3.57
C LEU A 145 -4.13 -4.82 2.55
N TRP A 146 -4.99 -3.83 2.38
CA TRP A 146 -4.58 -2.56 1.79
C TRP A 146 -3.93 -1.68 2.85
N SER A 147 -2.87 -0.97 2.49
CA SER A 147 -2.13 -0.08 3.41
C SER A 147 -2.98 1.07 3.97
N ASP A 148 -4.02 1.47 3.24
CA ASP A 148 -5.01 2.46 3.67
C ASP A 148 -6.11 1.88 4.58
N ARG A 149 -6.02 0.57 4.91
CA ARG A 149 -6.93 -0.17 5.80
C ARG A 149 -8.35 -0.36 5.26
N THR A 150 -8.56 -0.12 3.97
CA THR A 150 -9.80 -0.50 3.29
C THR A 150 -9.92 -2.03 3.18
N GLU A 151 -11.15 -2.50 2.96
CA GLU A 151 -11.42 -3.94 2.82
C GLU A 151 -10.74 -4.52 1.59
N VAL A 152 -10.23 -5.75 1.70
CA VAL A 152 -9.65 -6.48 0.55
C VAL A 152 -10.76 -7.25 -0.16
N ASP A 153 -11.41 -6.55 -1.09
CA ASP A 153 -12.56 -7.03 -1.88
C ASP A 153 -12.22 -7.31 -3.36
N PHE A 154 -11.00 -6.97 -3.80
CA PHE A 154 -10.53 -7.20 -5.16
C PHE A 154 -9.07 -7.66 -5.20
N GLY A 155 -8.81 -8.66 -6.06
CA GLY A 155 -7.48 -9.24 -6.23
C GLY A 155 -6.96 -10.04 -5.04
N SER A 156 -7.83 -10.45 -4.11
CA SER A 156 -7.50 -11.31 -2.98
C SER A 156 -7.15 -12.73 -3.43
N PHE A 157 -6.05 -13.28 -2.90
CA PHE A 157 -5.61 -14.68 -3.03
C PHE A 157 -5.15 -15.22 -1.67
N PRO A 158 -6.10 -15.59 -0.78
CA PRO A 158 -5.80 -16.04 0.58
C PRO A 158 -5.29 -17.50 0.68
N ASN A 159 -5.47 -18.32 -0.36
CA ASN A 159 -5.20 -19.77 -0.33
C ASN A 159 -3.77 -20.16 -0.76
N ASN A 160 -2.76 -19.56 -0.14
CA ASN A 160 -1.33 -19.75 -0.45
C ASN A 160 -0.92 -19.37 -1.89
N SER A 161 0.39 -19.39 -2.13
CA SER A 161 1.05 -18.98 -3.37
C SER A 161 0.65 -19.82 -4.58
N VAL A 162 0.56 -19.17 -5.72
CA VAL A 162 0.22 -19.81 -7.00
C VAL A 162 1.47 -20.35 -7.70
N ASN A 163 1.29 -21.31 -8.60
CA ASN A 163 2.37 -21.81 -9.46
C ASN A 163 2.43 -21.03 -10.79
N THR A 164 3.52 -21.21 -11.55
CA THR A 164 3.78 -20.51 -12.83
C THR A 164 2.70 -20.71 -13.91
N GLY A 165 1.84 -21.72 -13.77
CA GLY A 165 0.72 -21.99 -14.66
C GLY A 165 -0.55 -21.21 -14.33
N THR A 166 -0.70 -20.73 -13.10
CA THR A 166 -1.94 -20.12 -12.61
C THR A 166 -2.22 -18.77 -13.27
N ASN A 167 -3.47 -18.60 -13.74
CA ASN A 167 -3.99 -17.33 -14.23
C ASN A 167 -4.95 -16.74 -13.20
N SER A 168 -4.57 -15.62 -12.61
CA SER A 168 -5.19 -15.02 -11.42
C SER A 168 -5.32 -13.50 -11.55
N PRO A 169 -6.04 -12.96 -12.55
CA PRO A 169 -6.18 -11.52 -12.70
C PRO A 169 -6.68 -10.86 -11.39
N PRO A 170 -6.17 -9.67 -11.02
CA PRO A 170 -5.29 -8.79 -11.79
C PRO A 170 -3.79 -9.13 -11.69
N TRP A 171 -3.42 -10.22 -11.01
CA TRP A 171 -2.04 -10.67 -10.95
C TRP A 171 -1.56 -11.15 -12.31
N THR A 172 -0.28 -10.90 -12.56
CA THR A 172 0.42 -11.52 -13.69
C THR A 172 0.44 -13.03 -13.51
N ARG A 173 0.50 -13.75 -14.64
CA ARG A 173 0.51 -15.22 -14.63
C ARG A 173 1.62 -15.74 -13.72
N GLY A 174 1.26 -16.63 -12.80
CA GLY A 174 2.18 -17.19 -11.83
C GLY A 174 2.32 -16.40 -10.53
N ASN A 175 1.55 -15.33 -10.33
CA ASN A 175 1.55 -14.52 -9.10
C ASN A 175 0.15 -14.47 -8.44
N PRO A 176 0.07 -14.26 -7.10
CA PRO A 176 1.21 -14.09 -6.18
C PRO A 176 1.89 -15.42 -5.83
N ASN A 177 3.23 -15.46 -5.82
CA ASN A 177 4.03 -16.68 -5.61
C ASN A 177 4.65 -16.78 -4.18
N GLY A 178 4.63 -15.70 -3.41
CA GLY A 178 5.05 -15.56 -2.01
C GLY A 178 6.54 -15.60 -1.73
N VAL A 179 7.37 -16.00 -2.69
CA VAL A 179 8.80 -16.21 -2.46
C VAL A 179 9.59 -15.93 -3.72
N ASN A 180 10.78 -15.39 -3.54
CA ASN A 180 11.70 -15.30 -4.66
C ASN A 180 12.12 -16.70 -5.14
N SER A 181 11.88 -17.01 -6.42
CA SER A 181 12.26 -18.31 -7.01
C SER A 181 13.76 -18.65 -6.92
N ALA A 182 14.64 -17.65 -6.77
CA ALA A 182 16.08 -17.86 -6.61
C ALA A 182 16.50 -18.01 -5.14
N ASP A 183 15.72 -17.49 -4.19
CA ASP A 183 15.99 -17.61 -2.75
C ASP A 183 14.67 -17.61 -1.95
N PRO A 184 14.21 -18.79 -1.48
CA PRO A 184 12.99 -18.93 -0.69
C PRO A 184 13.01 -18.21 0.66
N GLN A 185 14.16 -17.72 1.14
CA GLN A 185 14.25 -16.90 2.35
C GLN A 185 13.79 -15.46 2.10
N ILE A 186 13.71 -15.04 0.84
CA ILE A 186 13.21 -13.72 0.44
C ILE A 186 11.69 -13.80 0.28
N ILE A 187 10.99 -13.23 1.26
CA ILE A 187 9.53 -13.15 1.28
C ILE A 187 9.03 -12.00 0.42
N GLU A 188 8.03 -12.29 -0.43
CA GLU A 188 7.38 -11.33 -1.33
C GLU A 188 6.02 -10.91 -0.76
N ASP A 189 6.06 -10.02 0.24
CA ASP A 189 4.89 -9.58 1.00
C ASP A 189 4.28 -8.25 0.51
N CYS A 190 4.96 -7.48 -0.34
CA CYS A 190 4.42 -6.23 -0.88
C CYS A 190 3.99 -6.41 -2.34
N THR A 191 3.14 -5.54 -2.87
CA THR A 191 2.64 -5.69 -4.24
C THR A 191 3.06 -4.52 -5.13
N GLN A 192 3.52 -4.85 -6.34
CA GLN A 192 3.84 -3.88 -7.39
C GLN A 192 2.94 -4.07 -8.62
N MET A 193 2.63 -2.97 -9.30
CA MET A 193 2.13 -2.98 -10.66
C MET A 193 3.33 -2.98 -11.63
N VAL A 194 3.51 -4.08 -12.37
CA VAL A 194 4.69 -4.33 -13.20
C VAL A 194 4.42 -4.27 -14.69
N GLU A 195 3.18 -4.49 -15.15
CA GLU A 195 2.86 -4.44 -16.58
C GLU A 195 2.13 -3.16 -16.97
N SER A 196 2.73 -2.35 -17.83
CA SER A 196 2.09 -1.13 -18.33
C SER A 196 0.86 -1.37 -19.19
N ARG A 197 0.82 -2.45 -19.98
CA ARG A 197 -0.30 -2.71 -20.91
C ARG A 197 -1.56 -3.20 -20.18
N GLN A 198 -1.40 -4.16 -19.28
CA GLN A 198 -2.53 -4.83 -18.60
C GLN A 198 -2.69 -4.38 -17.14
N GLY A 199 -1.73 -3.64 -16.58
CA GLY A 199 -1.74 -3.26 -15.18
C GLY A 199 -1.46 -4.43 -14.24
N GLY A 200 -0.83 -5.49 -14.74
CA GLY A 200 -0.64 -6.74 -14.01
C GLY A 200 0.17 -6.58 -12.73
N TRP A 201 -0.24 -7.28 -11.67
CA TRP A 201 0.40 -7.24 -10.36
C TRP A 201 1.43 -8.34 -10.17
N ASN A 202 2.40 -8.09 -9.31
CA ASN A 202 3.41 -9.05 -8.87
C ASN A 202 3.65 -8.80 -7.37
N ASP A 203 3.77 -9.84 -6.58
CA ASP A 203 4.25 -9.73 -5.22
C ASP A 203 5.76 -9.55 -5.23
N PHE A 204 6.31 -8.81 -4.29
CA PHE A 204 7.69 -8.37 -4.33
C PHE A 204 8.21 -8.09 -2.91
N PRO A 205 9.52 -8.20 -2.67
CA PRO A 205 10.06 -7.97 -1.34
C PRO A 205 9.88 -6.50 -0.93
N CYS A 206 9.26 -6.25 0.21
CA CYS A 206 8.92 -4.91 0.68
C CYS A 206 10.13 -3.98 0.84
N ASN A 207 11.29 -4.54 1.16
CA ASN A 207 12.55 -3.82 1.38
C ASN A 207 13.32 -3.51 0.09
N TRP A 208 12.93 -4.10 -1.04
CA TRP A 208 13.56 -3.82 -2.34
C TRP A 208 13.14 -2.45 -2.86
N ARG A 209 13.99 -1.84 -3.68
CA ARG A 209 13.79 -0.47 -4.15
C ARG A 209 13.40 -0.47 -5.62
N ILE A 210 12.19 -0.02 -5.93
CA ILE A 210 11.66 0.10 -7.30
C ILE A 210 11.47 1.56 -7.70
N SER A 211 10.90 1.79 -8.89
CA SER A 211 11.00 3.08 -9.59
C SER A 211 9.79 4.02 -9.43
N GLY A 212 8.85 3.70 -8.55
CA GLY A 212 7.75 4.61 -8.26
C GLY A 212 6.65 4.03 -7.40
N VAL A 213 5.59 4.81 -7.28
CA VAL A 213 4.42 4.52 -6.45
C VAL A 213 3.18 5.15 -7.09
N ILE A 214 2.03 4.51 -6.91
CA ILE A 214 0.73 5.10 -7.24
C ILE A 214 0.05 5.48 -5.93
N CYS A 215 -0.30 6.75 -5.78
CA CYS A 215 -1.00 7.26 -4.61
C CYS A 215 -2.50 7.45 -4.89
N LYS A 216 -3.32 7.26 -3.86
CA LYS A 216 -4.78 7.50 -3.84
C LYS A 216 -5.14 8.36 -2.64
N ARG A 217 -6.05 9.31 -2.80
CA ARG A 217 -6.58 10.14 -1.71
C ARG A 217 -8.04 10.46 -1.91
N LYS A 218 -8.80 10.56 -0.82
CA LYS A 218 -10.17 11.08 -0.86
C LYS A 218 -10.14 12.60 -1.02
N CYS A 219 -10.81 13.13 -2.04
CA CYS A 219 -10.79 14.54 -2.42
C CYS A 219 -11.52 15.49 -1.45
N THR A 220 -12.03 14.98 -0.33
CA THR A 220 -12.66 15.76 0.75
C THR A 220 -12.13 15.35 2.12
N SER A 221 -10.94 14.74 2.16
CA SER A 221 -10.31 14.32 3.41
C SER A 221 -9.54 15.46 4.08
N TYR A 222 -9.38 15.35 5.40
CA TYR A 222 -8.51 16.24 6.16
C TYR A 222 -7.04 15.82 5.99
N CYS A 223 -6.14 16.79 5.88
CA CYS A 223 -4.70 16.55 5.81
C CYS A 223 -3.96 17.21 6.97
N ALA A 224 -3.50 16.41 7.93
CA ALA A 224 -2.70 16.90 9.06
C ALA A 224 -1.36 17.53 8.62
N ALA A 225 -0.81 17.15 7.46
CA ALA A 225 0.44 17.70 6.94
C ALA A 225 0.30 19.12 6.35
N GLN A 226 -0.91 19.67 6.24
CA GLN A 226 -1.15 21.05 5.79
C GLN A 226 -1.14 22.07 6.94
N ASP A 227 -1.02 21.62 8.19
CA ASP A 227 -1.10 22.46 9.40
C ASP A 227 0.29 22.82 9.97
N VAL A 228 1.37 22.65 9.20
CA VAL A 228 2.76 22.99 9.60
C VAL A 228 3.36 24.05 8.68
#